data_AF-A0A965B7E6-F1
#
_entry.id   AF-A0A965B7E6-F1
#
_cell.length_a   1.000
_cell.length_b   1.000
_cell.length_c   1.000
_cell.angle_alpha   90.00
_cell.angle_beta   90.00
_cell.angle_gamma   90.00
#
_symmetry.space_group_name_H-M   'P 1'
#
loop_
_entity.id
_entity.type
_entity.pdbx_description
1 polymer ?
#
loop_
_entity_poly.entity_id
_entity_poly.type
_entity_poly.pdbx_seq_one_letter_code
_entity_poly.pdbx_strand_id
1 'polypeptide(L)'
;LARVCALRRQVQPGRLSHRDVAGTVVGPGNVVTHEPSLGGDDMAYFLDAVPGCYMRLGSANSARGIDGPGHSPRFDIDEDCLPIGVDVLVQTAQAYLAGRSEN
;
A
#
# COMPACT_ATOMS: atom_id res chain seq x y z
N LEU A 1 -10.09 -0.07 -9.26
CA LEU A 1 -8.65 -0.14 -9.56
C LEU A 1 -7.88 0.20 -8.29
N ALA A 2 -7.15 -0.77 -7.75
CA ALA A 2 -6.45 -0.65 -6.49
C ALA A 2 -5.31 0.38 -6.58
N ARG A 3 -5.39 1.43 -5.77
CA ARG A 3 -4.35 2.45 -5.62
C ARG A 3 -3.51 2.11 -4.39
N VAL A 4 -2.19 2.06 -4.54
CA VAL A 4 -1.25 1.86 -3.42
C VAL A 4 -0.64 3.21 -3.04
N CYS A 5 -0.80 3.61 -1.78
CA CYS A 5 -0.12 4.78 -1.19
C CYS A 5 1.07 4.33 -0.33
N ALA A 6 2.17 5.08 -0.27
CA ALA A 6 3.28 4.82 0.65
C ALA A 6 3.65 6.11 1.43
N LEU A 7 3.61 6.09 2.76
CA LEU A 7 4.20 7.14 3.60
C LEU A 7 5.70 6.89 3.81
N ARG A 8 6.55 7.91 3.63
CA ARG A 8 8.02 7.81 3.74
C ARG A 8 8.53 8.15 5.13
N ARG A 9 9.28 7.23 5.74
CA ARG A 9 10.55 7.54 6.44
C ARG A 9 11.56 6.41 6.17
N GLN A 10 12.63 6.77 5.46
CA GLN A 10 13.85 5.98 5.17
C GLN A 10 13.72 4.88 4.09
N VAL A 11 14.25 5.16 2.90
CA VAL A 11 14.61 4.15 1.89
C VAL A 11 16.09 3.86 2.06
N GLN A 12 16.46 2.61 2.28
CA GLN A 12 17.88 2.22 2.26
C GLN A 12 18.38 2.30 0.80
N PRO A 13 19.48 3.03 0.52
CA PRO A 13 20.00 3.16 -0.84
C PRO A 13 20.29 1.80 -1.47
N GLY A 14 19.88 1.62 -2.73
CA GLY A 14 20.17 0.40 -3.48
C GLY A 14 19.34 -0.81 -3.05
N ARG A 15 18.15 -0.64 -2.50
CA ARG A 15 17.15 -1.71 -2.28
C ARG A 15 15.83 -1.32 -2.91
N LEU A 16 15.14 -2.29 -3.52
CA LEU A 16 13.79 -2.05 -4.05
C LEU A 16 12.87 -1.55 -2.93
N SER A 17 12.22 -0.41 -3.16
CA SER A 17 11.24 0.10 -2.20
C SER A 17 9.92 -0.66 -2.31
N HIS A 18 9.11 -0.58 -1.25
CA HIS A 18 7.74 -1.08 -1.29
C HIS A 18 6.90 -0.48 -2.43
N ARG A 19 7.20 0.76 -2.83
CA ARG A 19 6.55 1.44 -3.96
C ARG A 19 6.92 0.79 -5.29
N ASP A 20 8.18 0.41 -5.47
CA ASP A 20 8.66 -0.20 -6.72
C ASP A 20 8.06 -1.59 -6.89
N VAL A 21 8.03 -2.37 -5.81
CA VAL A 21 7.35 -3.68 -5.78
C VAL A 21 5.85 -3.54 -6.05
N ALA A 22 5.17 -2.56 -5.45
CA ALA A 22 3.77 -2.30 -5.80
C ALA A 22 3.61 -1.98 -7.29
N GLY A 23 4.57 -1.25 -7.88
CA GLY A 23 4.61 -0.93 -9.30
C GLY A 23 4.71 -2.15 -10.22
N THR A 24 5.38 -3.22 -9.80
CA THR A 24 5.45 -4.48 -10.56
C THR A 24 4.14 -5.27 -10.51
N VAL A 25 3.36 -5.13 -9.44
CA VAL A 25 2.07 -5.82 -9.26
C VAL A 25 0.93 -5.10 -9.99
N VAL A 26 0.75 -3.81 -9.72
CA VAL A 26 -0.42 -3.05 -10.24
C VAL A 26 -0.09 -2.17 -11.43
N GLY A 27 1.17 -2.11 -11.86
CA GLY A 27 1.66 -1.15 -12.84
C GLY A 27 1.93 0.22 -12.21
N PRO A 28 2.95 0.96 -12.69
CA PRO A 28 3.42 2.20 -12.05
C PRO A 28 2.35 3.30 -12.01
N GLY A 29 1.44 3.33 -12.99
CA GLY A 29 0.33 4.31 -13.05
C GLY A 29 -0.74 4.12 -11.97
N ASN A 30 -0.78 2.96 -11.31
CA ASN A 30 -1.72 2.66 -10.22
C ASN A 30 -1.10 2.85 -8.82
N VAL A 31 0.17 3.21 -8.75
CA VAL A 31 0.85 3.54 -7.48
C VAL A 31 0.87 5.05 -7.31
N VAL A 32 0.09 5.55 -6.35
CA VAL A 32 -0.14 6.98 -6.17
C VAL A 32 0.46 7.47 -4.86
N THR A 33 0.73 8.77 -4.76
CA THR A 33 1.02 9.38 -3.46
C THR A 33 -0.29 9.92 -2.90
N HIS A 34 -0.62 9.56 -1.67
CA HIS A 34 -1.78 10.12 -0.98
C HIS A 34 -1.30 11.28 -0.10
N GLU A 35 -2.09 12.35 -0.04
CA GLU A 35 -1.85 13.46 0.88
C GLU A 35 -1.91 13.01 2.34
N PRO A 36 -1.19 13.63 3.27
CA PRO A 36 -1.34 13.32 4.69
C PRO A 36 -2.81 13.36 5.13
N SER A 37 -3.25 12.34 5.86
CA SER A 37 -4.59 12.24 6.43
C SER A 37 -4.59 12.72 7.89
N LEU A 38 -5.71 13.25 8.36
CA LEU A 38 -5.94 13.53 9.79
C LEU A 38 -6.44 12.29 10.57
N GLY A 39 -6.64 11.16 9.89
CA GLY A 39 -6.98 9.89 10.55
C GLY A 39 -5.80 9.36 11.38
N GLY A 40 -6.09 8.91 12.61
CA GLY A 40 -5.12 8.28 13.49
C GLY A 40 -5.08 6.76 13.29
N ASP A 41 -3.88 6.18 13.39
CA ASP A 41 -3.62 4.74 13.28
C ASP A 41 -2.47 4.37 14.22
N ASP A 42 -2.58 3.26 14.96
CA ASP A 42 -1.56 2.81 15.92
C ASP A 42 -0.31 2.25 15.23
N MET A 43 -0.35 2.03 13.91
CA MET A 43 0.83 1.76 13.08
C MET A 43 1.94 2.81 13.24
N ALA A 44 1.61 4.03 13.65
CA ALA A 44 2.58 5.08 13.97
C ALA A 44 3.61 4.65 15.02
N TYR A 45 3.20 3.88 16.05
CA TYR A 45 4.12 3.42 17.09
C TYR A 45 5.17 2.43 16.54
N PHE A 46 4.78 1.58 15.60
CA PHE A 46 5.70 0.65 14.96
C PHE A 46 6.68 1.39 14.04
N LEU A 47 6.18 2.36 13.26
CA LEU A 47 6.99 3.15 12.33
C LEU A 47 7.91 4.17 13.01
N ASP A 48 7.66 4.50 14.28
CA ASP A 48 8.58 5.28 15.10
C ASP A 48 9.76 4.43 15.60
N ALA A 49 9.51 3.14 15.90
CA ALA A 49 10.52 2.23 16.42
C ALA A 49 11.45 1.64 15.35
N VAL A 50 10.94 1.34 14.15
CA VAL A 50 11.71 0.72 13.07
C VAL A 50 11.41 1.36 11.71
N PRO A 51 12.39 1.45 10.80
CA PRO A 51 12.13 1.90 9.43
C PRO A 51 11.11 0.99 8.75
N GLY A 52 10.04 1.58 8.25
CA GLY A 52 8.96 0.85 7.63
C GLY A 52 8.14 1.70 6.68
N CYS A 53 7.13 1.06 6.09
CA CYS A 53 6.20 1.72 5.19
C CYS A 53 4.78 1.36 5.61
N TYR A 54 3.89 2.36 5.60
CA TYR A 54 2.46 2.14 5.74
C TYR A 54 1.79 2.44 4.40
N MET A 55 0.94 1.51 3.97
CA MET A 55 0.24 1.61 2.70
C MET A 55 -1.28 1.57 2.85
N ARG A 56 -1.94 2.21 1.88
CA ARG A 56 -3.39 2.09 1.69
C ARG A 56 -3.62 1.36 0.39
N LEU A 57 -4.52 0.39 0.41
CA LEU A 57 -4.99 -0.35 -0.76
C LEU A 57 -6.36 0.18 -1.18
N GLY A 58 -6.49 0.64 -2.42
CA GLY A 58 -7.80 1.06 -2.94
C GLY A 58 -8.75 -0.14 -3.09
N SER A 59 -9.86 -0.09 -2.37
CA SER A 59 -10.91 -1.12 -2.38
C SER A 59 -12.25 -0.64 -2.98
N ALA A 60 -12.35 0.63 -3.38
CA ALA A 60 -13.58 1.18 -3.91
C ALA A 60 -13.83 0.78 -5.37
N ASN A 61 -15.10 0.51 -5.70
CA ASN A 61 -15.62 0.25 -7.02
C ASN A 61 -16.99 0.92 -7.23
N SER A 62 -16.98 2.15 -7.74
CA SER A 62 -18.20 2.91 -8.03
C SER A 62 -19.11 2.26 -9.07
N ALA A 63 -18.57 1.45 -10.00
CA ALA A 63 -19.40 0.73 -10.98
C ALA A 63 -20.28 -0.34 -10.33
N ARG A 64 -19.86 -0.86 -9.17
CA ARG A 64 -20.62 -1.81 -8.34
C ARG A 64 -21.35 -1.13 -7.16
N GLY A 65 -21.29 0.19 -7.05
CA GLY A 65 -21.83 0.93 -5.91
C GLY A 65 -21.06 0.75 -4.60
N ILE A 66 -19.82 0.25 -4.67
CA ILE A 66 -18.94 0.00 -3.51
C ILE A 66 -18.02 1.22 -3.33
N ASP A 67 -18.54 2.32 -2.82
CA ASP A 67 -17.78 3.58 -2.65
C ASP A 67 -18.09 4.32 -1.34
N GLY A 68 -18.75 3.63 -0.41
CA GLY A 68 -19.00 4.15 0.93
C GLY A 68 -17.68 4.43 1.68
N PRO A 69 -17.57 5.56 2.39
CA PRO A 69 -16.38 5.87 3.16
C PRO A 69 -16.26 4.94 4.38
N GLY A 70 -15.02 4.78 4.89
CA GLY A 70 -14.79 4.08 6.15
C GLY A 70 -15.66 4.64 7.29
N HIS A 71 -16.09 3.77 8.20
CA HIS A 71 -17.01 4.07 9.32
C HIS A 71 -18.45 4.44 8.92
N SER A 72 -18.83 4.34 7.64
CA SER A 72 -20.21 4.46 7.18
C SER A 72 -20.96 3.13 7.29
N PRO A 73 -22.29 3.11 7.56
CA PRO A 73 -23.11 1.91 7.41
C PRO A 73 -23.24 1.43 5.95
N ARG A 74 -22.81 2.25 4.98
CA ARG A 74 -22.70 1.90 3.57
C ARG A 74 -21.29 1.45 3.17
N PHE A 75 -20.37 1.33 4.12
CA PHE A 75 -19.02 0.87 3.83
C PHE A 75 -19.05 -0.59 3.37
N ASP A 76 -18.37 -0.84 2.27
CA ASP A 76 -18.13 -2.17 1.73
C ASP A 76 -16.81 -2.14 0.93
N ILE A 77 -16.29 -3.31 0.55
CA ILE A 77 -15.05 -3.43 -0.23
C ILE A 77 -15.24 -4.29 -1.48
N ASP A 78 -14.54 -3.94 -2.54
CA ASP A 78 -14.37 -4.84 -3.68
C ASP A 78 -13.31 -5.89 -3.33
N GLU A 79 -13.75 -7.11 -3.00
CA GLU A 79 -12.86 -8.22 -2.61
C GLU A 79 -11.83 -8.60 -3.68
N ASP A 80 -12.01 -8.19 -4.93
CA ASP A 80 -11.00 -8.34 -5.98
C ASP A 80 -9.69 -7.59 -5.66
N CYS A 81 -9.73 -6.65 -4.70
CA CYS A 81 -8.50 -6.01 -4.20
C CYS A 81 -7.69 -6.92 -3.27
N LEU A 82 -8.28 -7.91 -2.60
CA LEU A 82 -7.61 -8.71 -1.58
C LEU A 82 -6.38 -9.46 -2.13
N PRO A 83 -6.45 -10.16 -3.29
CA PRO A 83 -5.27 -10.80 -3.87
C PRO A 83 -4.15 -9.81 -4.21
N ILE A 84 -4.49 -8.59 -4.63
CA ILE A 84 -3.52 -7.53 -4.93
C ILE A 84 -2.76 -7.12 -3.67
N GLY A 85 -3.47 -6.91 -2.56
CA GLY A 85 -2.85 -6.57 -1.27
C GLY A 85 -1.89 -7.65 -0.79
N VAL A 86 -2.31 -8.92 -0.89
CA VAL A 86 -1.47 -10.07 -0.53
C VAL A 86 -0.22 -10.14 -1.41
N ASP A 87 -0.37 -10.00 -2.73
CA ASP A 87 0.75 -10.10 -3.67
C ASP A 87 1.79 -9.01 -3.42
N VAL A 88 1.36 -7.76 -3.22
CA VAL A 88 2.27 -6.65 -2.88
C VAL A 88 3.04 -6.92 -1.58
N LEU A 89 2.36 -7.41 -0.53
CA LEU A 89 3.01 -7.72 0.76
C LEU A 89 4.01 -8.88 0.63
N VAL A 90 3.63 -9.97 -0.04
CA VAL A 90 4.48 -11.15 -0.24
C VAL A 90 5.70 -10.80 -1.07
N GLN A 91 5.53 -10.10 -2.20
CA GLN A 91 6.65 -9.70 -3.04
C GLN A 91 7.57 -8.70 -2.31
N THR A 92 7.02 -7.82 -1.47
CA THR A 92 7.83 -6.90 -0.66
C THR A 92 8.70 -7.66 0.32
N ALA A 93 8.11 -8.62 1.06
CA ALA A 93 8.85 -9.46 1.99
C ALA A 93 9.94 -10.26 1.27
N GLN A 94 9.62 -10.86 0.11
CA GLN A 94 10.59 -11.59 -0.69
C GLN A 94 11.72 -10.69 -1.23
N ALA A 95 11.41 -9.47 -1.69
CA ALA A 95 12.42 -8.52 -2.16
C ALA A 95 13.35 -8.09 -1.01
N TYR A 96 12.78 -7.80 0.16
CA TYR A 96 13.52 -7.43 1.36
C TYR A 96 14.48 -8.54 1.83
N LEU A 97 13.97 -9.78 1.93
CA LEU A 97 14.73 -10.95 2.39
C LEU A 97 15.80 -11.38 1.37
N ALA A 98 15.52 -11.25 0.07
CA ALA A 98 16.48 -11.57 -0.98
C ALA A 98 17.58 -10.51 -1.15
N GLY A 99 17.49 -9.36 -0.48
CA GLY A 99 18.44 -8.26 -0.63
C GLY A 99 18.45 -7.66 -2.04
N ARG A 100 17.32 -7.72 -2.77
CA ARG A 100 17.24 -7.23 -4.15
C ARG A 100 17.45 -5.72 -4.21
N SER A 101 18.42 -5.29 -5.03
CA SER A 101 18.73 -3.90 -5.31
C SER A 101 17.98 -3.37 -6.52
N GLU A 102 17.72 -2.06 -6.54
CA GLU A 102 17.40 -1.34 -7.78
C GLU A 102 18.54 -1.60 -8.79
N ASN A 103 18.20 -1.87 -10.05
CA ASN A 103 19.16 -2.18 -11.11
C ASN A 103 19.32 -0.98 -12.04
#